data_AF-A0A6S6RY39-F1
#
_entry.id   AF-A0A6S6RY39-F1
#
_cell.length_a   1.000
_cell.length_b   1.000
_cell.length_c   1.000
_cell.angle_alpha   90.00
_cell.angle_beta   90.00
_cell.angle_gamma   90.00
#
_symmetry.space_group_name_H-M   'P 1'
#
loop_
_entity.id
_entity.type
_entity.pdbx_description
1 polymer ?
#
loop_
_entity_poly.entity_id
_entity_poly.type
_entity_poly.pdbx_seq_one_letter_code
_entity_poly.pdbx_strand_id
1 'polypeptide(L)'
;MIAVVLVTLANLAAVRLYGELEFWFAMIKVTMIIVMILIGLGLIFVGIGNNFEPIDLANLTEHGGFFAGGWQSFLFALCIVIASYQGVELVGITAREAKNHQVPLKKAINNILWRILIFYVGAIFIVVTLFPWTEISQNGSPFVLIFAKVGIVSAAAVINFVVLTAALSGCNSGMYSVAGA
;
A
#
# COMPACT_ATOMS: atom_id res chain seq x y z
N MET A 1 17.28 41.54 7.71
CA MET A 1 16.35 40.90 8.66
C MET A 1 14.96 40.63 8.06
N ILE A 2 14.32 41.60 7.39
CA ILE A 2 12.98 41.40 6.76
C ILE A 2 12.97 40.27 5.72
N ALA A 3 13.98 40.19 4.86
CA ALA A 3 14.10 39.10 3.86
C ALA A 3 14.17 37.70 4.49
N VAL A 4 14.87 37.55 5.63
CA VAL A 4 14.98 36.26 6.33
C VAL A 4 13.63 35.85 6.93
N VAL A 5 12.89 36.81 7.50
CA VAL A 5 11.54 36.55 8.05
C VAL A 5 10.57 36.13 6.94
N LEU A 6 10.59 36.81 5.79
CA LEU A 6 9.76 36.46 4.64
C LEU A 6 10.07 35.07 4.09
N VAL A 7 11.35 34.74 3.93
CA VAL A 7 11.79 33.40 3.50
C VAL A 7 11.38 32.33 4.50
N THR A 8 11.48 32.61 5.80
CA THR A 8 11.06 31.67 6.85
C THR A 8 9.56 31.41 6.83
N LEU A 9 8.74 32.45 6.66
CA LEU A 9 7.28 32.33 6.55
C LEU A 9 6.88 31.56 5.29
N ALA A 10 7.55 31.82 4.16
CA ALA A 10 7.33 31.08 2.92
C ALA A 10 7.68 29.59 3.09
N ASN A 11 8.80 29.27 3.74
CA ASN A 11 9.21 27.90 4.03
C ASN A 11 8.24 27.20 4.98
N LEU A 12 7.77 27.87 6.04
CA LEU A 12 6.77 27.33 6.96
C LEU A 12 5.44 27.04 6.26
N ALA A 13 4.99 27.92 5.37
CA ALA A 13 3.81 27.71 4.56
C ALA A 13 3.98 26.52 3.60
N ALA A 14 5.15 26.41 2.96
CA ALA A 14 5.47 25.29 2.07
C ALA A 14 5.50 23.94 2.80
N VAL A 15 6.12 23.87 3.98
CA VAL A 15 6.17 22.65 4.81
C VAL A 15 4.77 22.26 5.32
N ARG A 16 3.94 23.24 5.70
CA ARG A 16 2.56 22.96 6.10
C ARG A 16 1.72 22.43 4.94
N LEU A 17 1.83 23.05 3.77
CA LEU A 17 1.15 22.60 2.56
C LEU A 17 1.60 21.20 2.16
N TYR A 18 2.90 20.91 2.27
CA TYR A 18 3.45 19.57 2.08
C TYR A 18 2.78 18.55 3.00
N GLY A 19 2.73 18.84 4.31
CA GLY A 19 2.13 17.94 5.29
C GLY A 19 0.64 17.70 5.03
N GLU A 20 -0.11 18.74 4.64
CA GLU A 20 -1.53 18.61 4.29
C GLU A 20 -1.72 17.77 3.01
N LEU A 21 -0.93 18.02 1.94
CA LEU A 21 -1.01 17.24 0.71
C LEU A 21 -0.66 15.76 0.92
N GLU A 22 0.42 15.49 1.67
CA GLU A 22 0.82 14.12 1.98
C GLU A 22 -0.23 13.41 2.83
N PHE A 23 -0.86 14.10 3.79
CA PHE A 23 -1.98 13.58 4.56
C PHE A 23 -3.16 13.20 3.65
N TRP A 24 -3.57 14.07 2.72
CA TRP A 24 -4.64 13.77 1.76
C TRP A 24 -4.28 12.60 0.84
N PHE A 25 -3.07 12.55 0.29
CA PHE A 25 -2.61 11.42 -0.54
C PHE A 25 -2.56 10.11 0.25
N ALA A 26 -2.13 10.15 1.52
CA ALA A 26 -2.16 8.98 2.40
C ALA A 26 -3.59 8.48 2.65
N MET A 27 -4.55 9.40 2.90
CA MET A 27 -5.96 9.03 3.09
C MET A 27 -6.56 8.34 1.87
N ILE A 28 -6.28 8.83 0.65
CA ILE A 28 -6.77 8.22 -0.60
C ILE A 28 -6.30 6.76 -0.69
N LYS A 29 -4.99 6.54 -0.50
CA LYS A 29 -4.38 5.20 -0.56
C LYS A 29 -4.98 4.24 0.48
N VAL A 30 -5.04 4.67 1.74
CA VAL A 30 -5.52 3.82 2.85
C VAL A 30 -6.99 3.46 2.67
N THR A 31 -7.82 4.44 2.31
CA THR A 31 -9.25 4.20 2.06
C THR A 31 -9.45 3.21 0.93
N MET A 32 -8.71 3.36 -0.17
CA MET A 32 -8.76 2.45 -1.31
C MET A 32 -8.45 1.00 -0.93
N ILE A 33 -7.37 0.78 -0.18
CA ILE A 33 -6.96 -0.56 0.26
C ILE A 33 -8.01 -1.18 1.17
N ILE A 34 -8.57 -0.41 2.11
CA ILE A 34 -9.61 -0.91 3.02
C ILE A 34 -10.86 -1.33 2.23
N VAL A 35 -11.34 -0.48 1.32
CA VAL A 35 -12.52 -0.79 0.49
C VAL A 35 -12.28 -2.07 -0.32
N MET A 36 -11.11 -2.20 -0.92
CA MET A 36 -10.74 -3.37 -1.71
C MET A 36 -10.70 -4.65 -0.88
N ILE A 37 -10.16 -4.59 0.34
CA ILE A 37 -10.14 -5.74 1.26
C ILE A 37 -11.57 -6.13 1.62
N LEU A 38 -12.44 -5.17 1.97
CA LEU A 38 -13.83 -5.44 2.32
C LEU A 38 -14.62 -6.05 1.16
N ILE A 39 -14.46 -5.53 -0.05
CA ILE A 39 -15.07 -6.09 -1.27
C ILE A 39 -14.56 -7.52 -1.51
N GLY A 40 -13.25 -7.74 -1.39
CA GLY A 40 -12.65 -9.05 -1.53
C GLY A 40 -13.17 -10.07 -0.53
N LEU A 41 -13.29 -9.69 0.75
CA LEU A 41 -13.89 -10.55 1.77
C LEU A 41 -15.37 -10.83 1.47
N GLY A 42 -16.12 -9.85 0.96
CA GLY A 42 -17.50 -10.03 0.50
C GLY A 42 -17.62 -11.01 -0.67
N LEU A 43 -16.68 -10.98 -1.61
CA LEU A 43 -16.58 -11.95 -2.71
C LEU A 43 -16.25 -13.36 -2.21
N ILE A 44 -15.32 -13.47 -1.27
CA ILE A 44 -14.87 -14.77 -0.72
C ILE A 44 -15.96 -15.41 0.14
N PHE A 45 -16.50 -14.71 1.13
CA PHE A 45 -17.40 -15.31 2.12
C PHE A 45 -18.88 -15.31 1.71
N VAL A 46 -19.31 -14.33 0.91
CA VAL A 46 -20.73 -14.11 0.57
C VAL A 46 -20.99 -14.30 -0.92
N GLY A 47 -19.96 -14.27 -1.77
CA GLY A 47 -20.13 -14.37 -3.22
C GLY A 47 -20.79 -13.13 -3.84
N ILE A 48 -20.67 -11.96 -3.21
CA ILE A 48 -21.25 -10.70 -3.72
C ILE A 48 -20.56 -10.37 -5.06
N GLY A 49 -21.25 -10.52 -6.18
CA GLY A 49 -20.67 -10.39 -7.53
C GLY A 49 -20.27 -11.72 -8.19
N ASN A 50 -20.57 -12.85 -7.56
CA ASN A 50 -20.38 -14.20 -8.09
C ASN A 50 -21.64 -15.06 -7.91
N ASN A 51 -22.82 -14.55 -8.29
CA ASN A 51 -24.11 -15.24 -8.11
C ASN A 51 -24.41 -15.70 -6.66
N PHE A 52 -23.83 -15.05 -5.64
CA PHE A 52 -23.88 -15.48 -4.24
C PHE A 52 -23.23 -16.85 -3.97
N GLU A 53 -22.36 -17.28 -4.87
CA GLU A 53 -21.51 -18.45 -4.70
C GLU A 53 -20.16 -17.99 -4.13
N PRO A 54 -19.81 -18.41 -2.89
CA PRO A 54 -18.53 -18.10 -2.27
C PRO A 54 -17.36 -18.54 -3.15
N ILE A 55 -16.32 -17.72 -3.23
CA ILE A 55 -15.09 -18.08 -3.92
C ILE A 55 -14.22 -18.89 -2.97
N ASP A 56 -13.89 -20.12 -3.37
CA ASP A 56 -13.07 -21.03 -2.56
C ASP A 56 -11.61 -20.54 -2.46
N LEU A 57 -10.93 -20.98 -1.41
CA LEU A 57 -9.52 -20.73 -1.14
C LEU A 57 -8.58 -21.59 -2.00
N ALA A 58 -9.13 -22.39 -2.92
CA ALA A 58 -8.41 -23.34 -3.77
C ALA A 58 -7.26 -22.70 -4.57
N ASN A 59 -7.45 -21.46 -5.05
CA ASN A 59 -6.43 -20.69 -5.78
C ASN A 59 -5.11 -20.51 -5.00
N LEU A 60 -5.14 -20.57 -3.65
CA LEU A 60 -3.94 -20.47 -2.82
C LEU A 60 -3.02 -21.69 -2.94
N THR A 61 -3.57 -22.85 -3.29
CA THR A 61 -2.84 -24.13 -3.25
C THR A 61 -2.81 -24.89 -4.58
N GLU A 62 -3.82 -24.73 -5.43
CA GLU A 62 -3.99 -25.54 -6.65
C GLU A 62 -2.89 -25.31 -7.70
N HIS A 63 -2.27 -24.14 -7.73
CA HIS A 63 -1.27 -23.78 -8.74
C HIS A 63 0.17 -23.94 -8.22
N GLY A 64 0.49 -25.12 -7.67
CA GLY A 64 1.84 -25.44 -7.17
C GLY A 64 2.14 -25.00 -5.73
N GLY A 65 1.11 -24.61 -4.98
CA GLY A 65 1.22 -24.21 -3.58
C GLY A 65 2.10 -22.97 -3.32
N PHE A 66 2.49 -22.78 -2.05
CA PHE A 66 3.27 -21.62 -1.61
C PHE A 66 4.68 -21.53 -2.22
N PHE A 67 5.22 -22.63 -2.74
CA PHE A 67 6.56 -22.72 -3.32
C PHE A 67 6.53 -23.16 -4.79
N ALA A 68 5.55 -22.68 -5.57
CA ALA A 68 5.35 -23.10 -6.96
C ALA A 68 6.60 -22.89 -7.86
N GLY A 69 7.42 -21.88 -7.58
CA GLY A 69 8.69 -21.63 -8.29
C GLY A 69 9.94 -22.23 -7.62
N GLY A 70 9.76 -23.06 -6.58
CA GLY A 70 10.85 -23.62 -5.78
C GLY A 70 11.59 -22.59 -4.91
N TRP A 71 12.68 -23.03 -4.28
CA TRP A 71 13.47 -22.22 -3.35
C TRP A 71 14.08 -20.98 -4.00
N GLN A 72 14.52 -21.08 -5.25
CA GLN A 72 15.13 -19.97 -5.97
C GLN A 72 14.13 -18.82 -6.19
N SER A 73 12.92 -19.10 -6.69
CA SER A 73 11.89 -18.06 -6.88
C SER A 73 11.44 -17.45 -5.56
N PHE A 74 11.40 -18.24 -4.48
CA PHE A 74 11.12 -17.71 -3.14
C PHE A 74 12.17 -16.67 -2.72
N LEU A 75 13.47 -16.95 -2.90
CA LEU A 75 14.53 -15.99 -2.59
C LEU A 75 14.45 -14.73 -3.46
N PHE A 76 14.14 -14.86 -4.75
CA PHE A 76 13.93 -13.70 -5.62
C PHE A 76 12.73 -12.84 -5.17
N ALA A 77 11.61 -13.48 -4.84
CA ALA A 77 10.44 -12.78 -4.31
C ALA A 77 10.76 -12.05 -3.00
N LEU A 78 11.52 -12.70 -2.11
CA LEU A 78 11.98 -12.10 -0.85
C LEU A 78 12.82 -10.84 -1.10
N CYS A 79 13.75 -10.87 -2.07
CA CYS A 79 14.55 -9.70 -2.45
C CYS A 79 13.67 -8.54 -2.97
N ILE A 80 12.69 -8.83 -3.81
CA ILE A 80 11.75 -7.81 -4.34
C ILE A 80 10.92 -7.20 -3.21
N VAL A 81 10.44 -8.04 -2.28
CA VAL A 81 9.69 -7.60 -1.11
C VAL A 81 10.55 -6.68 -0.25
N ILE A 82 11.77 -7.09 0.11
CA ILE A 82 12.70 -6.26 0.91
C ILE A 82 12.98 -4.92 0.22
N ALA A 83 13.24 -4.93 -1.09
CA ALA A 83 13.46 -3.72 -1.87
C ALA A 83 12.23 -2.78 -1.87
N SER A 84 11.01 -3.33 -1.84
CA SER A 84 9.77 -2.55 -1.81
C SER A 84 9.51 -1.84 -0.47
N TYR A 85 10.22 -2.21 0.59
CA TYR A 85 10.08 -1.62 1.94
C TYR A 85 11.24 -0.69 2.32
N GLN A 86 12.06 -0.29 1.36
CA GLN A 86 13.13 0.68 1.59
C GLN A 86 12.52 2.02 2.05
N GLY A 87 13.06 2.59 3.12
CA GLY A 87 12.52 3.81 3.76
C GLY A 87 11.66 3.55 5.00
N VAL A 88 11.26 2.30 5.28
CA VAL A 88 10.67 1.95 6.59
C VAL A 88 11.69 2.14 7.72
N GLU A 89 12.99 1.99 7.43
CA GLU A 89 14.06 2.28 8.38
C GLU A 89 14.07 3.73 8.88
N LEU A 90 13.62 4.68 8.04
CA LEU A 90 13.64 6.11 8.35
C LEU A 90 12.78 6.41 9.58
N VAL A 91 11.62 5.76 9.70
CA VAL A 91 10.70 5.88 10.86
C VAL A 91 11.36 5.34 12.13
N GLY A 92 12.16 4.28 12.02
CA GLY A 92 12.92 3.72 13.15
C GLY A 92 14.02 4.65 13.63
N ILE A 93 14.67 5.36 12.72
CA ILE A 93 15.70 6.37 13.02
C ILE A 93 15.06 7.61 13.67
N THR A 94 13.98 8.15 13.08
CA THR A 94 13.29 9.32 13.67
C THR A 94 12.70 9.02 15.04
N ALA A 95 12.14 7.81 15.23
CA ALA A 95 11.65 7.38 16.54
C ALA A 95 12.77 7.24 17.58
N ARG A 96 14.01 6.95 17.16
CA ARG A 96 15.19 6.92 18.03
C ARG A 96 15.73 8.31 18.36
N GLU A 97 15.65 9.25 17.42
CA GLU A 97 16.16 10.62 17.58
C GLU A 97 15.16 11.57 18.26
N ALA A 98 13.89 11.17 18.39
CA ALA A 98 12.87 11.96 19.07
C ALA A 98 13.20 12.16 20.57
N LYS A 99 13.58 13.39 20.94
CA LYS A 99 13.93 13.80 22.32
C LYS A 99 12.87 13.47 23.38
N ASN A 100 11.61 13.34 22.98
CA ASN A 100 10.50 12.94 23.84
C ASN A 100 10.04 11.54 23.44
N HIS A 101 10.37 10.53 24.26
CA HIS A 101 9.97 9.13 24.09
C HIS A 101 8.46 8.90 24.32
N GLN A 102 7.57 9.73 23.76
CA GLN A 102 6.11 9.58 23.93
C GLN A 102 5.58 8.28 23.31
N VAL A 103 6.30 7.74 22.33
CA VAL A 103 6.03 6.41 21.76
C VAL A 103 7.27 5.54 21.97
N PRO A 104 7.20 4.47 22.78
CA PRO A 104 8.29 3.53 22.90
C PRO A 104 8.65 2.95 21.54
N LEU A 105 9.95 2.79 21.24
CA LEU A 105 10.44 2.22 19.97
C LEU A 105 9.70 0.92 19.59
N LYS A 106 9.43 0.06 20.59
CA LYS A 106 8.66 -1.17 20.43
C LYS A 106 7.25 -0.93 19.88
N LYS A 107 6.55 0.11 20.33
CA LYS A 107 5.20 0.46 19.89
C LYS A 107 5.20 1.01 18.47
N ALA A 108 6.20 1.82 18.10
CA ALA A 108 6.36 2.31 16.73
C ALA A 108 6.58 1.15 15.75
N ILE A 109 7.47 0.21 16.08
CA ILE A 109 7.72 -0.99 15.27
C ILE A 109 6.45 -1.83 15.13
N ASN A 110 5.76 -2.12 16.24
CA ASN A 110 4.54 -2.94 16.21
C ASN A 110 3.45 -2.30 15.33
N ASN A 111 3.28 -0.97 15.40
CA ASN A 111 2.32 -0.26 14.56
C ASN A 111 2.64 -0.38 13.06
N ILE A 112 3.93 -0.34 12.69
CA ILE A 112 4.34 -0.54 11.30
C ILE A 112 4.02 -1.97 10.85
N LEU A 113 4.34 -2.98 11.68
CA LEU A 113 4.06 -4.38 11.37
C LEU A 113 2.57 -4.63 11.14
N TRP A 114 1.70 -4.14 12.03
CA TRP A 114 0.25 -4.27 11.86
C TRP A 114 -0.24 -3.62 10.55
N ARG A 115 0.32 -2.47 10.19
CA ARG A 115 -0.02 -1.79 8.94
C ARG A 115 0.39 -2.60 7.71
N ILE A 116 1.57 -3.23 7.74
CA ILE A 116 2.05 -4.12 6.68
C ILE A 116 1.15 -5.36 6.57
N LEU A 117 0.82 -6.00 7.69
CA LEU A 117 -0.03 -7.18 7.70
C LEU A 117 -1.43 -6.88 7.14
N ILE A 118 -2.06 -5.81 7.60
CA ILE A 118 -3.44 -5.48 7.19
C ILE A 118 -3.47 -5.02 5.73
N PHE A 119 -2.66 -4.03 5.35
CA PHE A 119 -2.79 -3.41 4.04
C PHE A 119 -2.09 -4.17 2.94
N TYR A 120 -0.94 -4.78 3.21
CA TYR A 120 -0.15 -5.44 2.17
C TYR A 120 -0.47 -6.93 2.10
N VAL A 121 -0.29 -7.65 3.21
CA VAL A 121 -0.58 -9.09 3.25
C VAL A 121 -2.06 -9.34 3.03
N GLY A 122 -2.94 -8.55 3.65
CA GLY A 122 -4.39 -8.62 3.41
C GLY A 122 -4.78 -8.38 1.96
N ALA A 123 -4.25 -7.33 1.31
CA ALA A 123 -4.54 -7.06 -0.10
C ALA A 123 -4.05 -8.18 -1.03
N ILE A 124 -2.82 -8.67 -0.83
CA ILE A 124 -2.27 -9.78 -1.62
C ILE A 124 -3.11 -11.03 -1.42
N PHE A 125 -3.43 -11.38 -0.17
CA PHE A 125 -4.26 -12.53 0.17
C PHE A 125 -5.59 -12.50 -0.61
N ILE A 126 -6.28 -11.36 -0.63
CA ILE A 126 -7.50 -11.19 -1.42
C ILE A 126 -7.24 -11.43 -2.90
N VAL A 127 -6.20 -10.81 -3.47
CA VAL A 127 -5.89 -10.93 -4.90
C VAL A 127 -5.61 -12.39 -5.29
N VAL A 128 -4.74 -13.09 -4.56
CA VAL A 128 -4.35 -14.48 -4.91
C VAL A 128 -5.43 -15.51 -4.58
N THR A 129 -6.39 -15.16 -3.71
CA THR A 129 -7.57 -16.00 -3.46
C THR A 129 -8.59 -15.85 -4.60
N LEU A 130 -8.80 -14.63 -5.10
CA LEU A 130 -9.80 -14.35 -6.12
C LEU A 130 -9.36 -14.72 -7.54
N PHE A 131 -8.06 -14.67 -7.82
CA PHE A 131 -7.51 -14.89 -9.15
C PHE A 131 -6.32 -15.85 -9.11
N PRO A 132 -6.27 -16.85 -10.01
CA PRO A 132 -5.10 -17.70 -10.18
C PRO A 132 -3.84 -16.87 -10.40
N TRP A 133 -2.79 -17.11 -9.61
CA TRP A 133 -1.57 -16.30 -9.69
C TRP A 133 -0.87 -16.39 -11.06
N THR A 134 -1.15 -17.45 -11.82
CA THR A 134 -0.68 -17.68 -13.19
C THR A 134 -1.30 -16.74 -14.23
N GLU A 135 -2.46 -16.16 -13.93
CA GLU A 135 -3.25 -15.33 -14.86
C GLU A 135 -3.29 -13.85 -14.48
N ILE A 136 -2.80 -13.49 -13.29
CA ILE A 136 -2.82 -12.11 -12.78
C ILE A 136 -2.14 -11.12 -13.75
N SER A 137 -1.08 -11.53 -14.45
CA SER A 137 -0.36 -10.66 -15.38
C SER A 137 -1.06 -10.46 -16.73
N GLN A 138 -2.00 -11.34 -17.10
CA GLN A 138 -2.61 -11.35 -18.43
C GLN A 138 -3.89 -10.51 -18.51
N ASN A 139 -4.60 -10.41 -17.38
CA ASN A 139 -5.95 -9.81 -17.32
C ASN A 139 -5.95 -8.34 -16.82
N GLY A 140 -4.79 -7.68 -16.86
CA GLY A 140 -4.63 -6.31 -16.36
C GLY A 140 -4.42 -6.23 -14.85
N SER A 141 -4.60 -5.05 -14.26
CA SER A 141 -4.34 -4.85 -12.83
C SER A 141 -5.31 -5.70 -11.98
N PRO A 142 -4.82 -6.60 -11.11
CA PRO A 142 -5.69 -7.41 -10.24
C PRO A 142 -6.57 -6.53 -9.34
N PHE A 143 -6.07 -5.35 -8.96
CA PHE A 143 -6.82 -4.38 -8.18
C PHE A 143 -8.02 -3.82 -8.96
N VAL A 144 -7.92 -3.68 -10.28
CA VAL A 144 -9.06 -3.28 -11.12
C VAL A 144 -10.06 -4.41 -11.24
N LEU A 145 -9.57 -5.65 -11.38
CA LEU A 145 -10.42 -6.84 -11.55
C LEU A 145 -11.34 -7.11 -10.35
N ILE A 146 -10.88 -6.81 -9.13
CA ILE A 146 -11.72 -6.92 -7.91
C ILE A 146 -12.97 -6.03 -8.03
N PHE A 147 -12.80 -4.76 -8.46
CA PHE A 147 -13.90 -3.81 -8.60
C PHE A 147 -14.78 -4.13 -9.82
N ALA A 148 -14.18 -4.65 -10.88
CA ALA A 148 -14.92 -5.12 -12.05
C ALA A 148 -15.84 -6.30 -11.70
N LYS A 149 -15.41 -7.23 -10.83
CA LYS A 149 -16.25 -8.36 -10.36
C LYS A 149 -17.53 -7.92 -9.64
N VAL A 150 -17.52 -6.76 -8.97
CA VAL A 150 -18.71 -6.19 -8.32
C VAL A 150 -19.49 -5.20 -9.20
N GLY A 151 -19.15 -5.12 -10.50
CA GLY A 151 -19.89 -4.32 -11.48
C GLY A 151 -19.50 -2.84 -11.55
N ILE A 152 -18.35 -2.44 -10.98
CA ILE A 152 -17.91 -1.04 -11.03
C ILE A 152 -17.23 -0.76 -12.37
N VAL A 153 -17.97 -0.13 -13.29
CA VAL A 153 -17.53 0.18 -14.66
C VAL A 153 -16.30 1.11 -14.69
N SER A 154 -16.18 2.02 -13.74
CA SER A 154 -15.07 2.98 -13.64
C SER A 154 -13.87 2.49 -12.82
N ALA A 155 -13.79 1.18 -12.54
CA ALA A 155 -12.74 0.58 -11.70
C ALA A 155 -11.33 0.95 -12.15
N ALA A 156 -11.05 0.86 -13.44
CA ALA A 156 -9.73 1.15 -14.01
C ALA A 156 -9.31 2.61 -13.76
N ALA A 157 -10.23 3.56 -13.98
CA ALA A 157 -9.96 4.98 -13.78
C ALA A 157 -9.69 5.30 -12.30
N VAL A 158 -10.48 4.73 -11.38
CA VAL A 158 -10.32 4.94 -9.93
C VAL A 158 -8.97 4.39 -9.45
N ILE A 159 -8.64 3.15 -9.81
CA ILE A 159 -7.36 2.54 -9.40
C ILE A 159 -6.18 3.32 -9.98
N ASN A 160 -6.23 3.69 -11.26
CA ASN A 160 -5.16 4.46 -11.89
C ASN A 160 -4.99 5.83 -11.21
N PHE A 161 -6.08 6.49 -10.84
CA PHE A 161 -6.02 7.73 -10.06
C PHE A 161 -5.32 7.52 -8.71
N VAL A 162 -5.69 6.46 -7.97
CA VAL A 162 -5.03 6.15 -6.70
C VAL A 162 -3.54 5.85 -6.89
N VAL A 163 -3.16 5.06 -7.90
CA VAL A 163 -1.76 4.77 -8.22
C VAL A 163 -0.99 6.04 -8.55
N LEU A 164 -1.57 6.97 -9.31
CA LEU A 164 -0.95 8.27 -9.59
C LEU A 164 -0.73 9.09 -8.32
N THR A 165 -1.74 9.17 -7.43
CA THR A 165 -1.55 9.87 -6.14
C THR A 165 -0.50 9.19 -5.25
N ALA A 166 -0.37 7.87 -5.33
CA ALA A 166 0.66 7.12 -4.63
C ALA A 166 2.06 7.43 -5.16
N ALA A 167 2.22 7.46 -6.49
CA ALA A 167 3.47 7.81 -7.16
C ALA A 167 3.87 9.26 -6.84
N LEU A 168 2.94 10.21 -6.94
CA LEU A 168 3.17 11.62 -6.60
C LEU A 168 3.58 11.80 -5.14
N SER A 169 2.91 11.10 -4.22
CA SER A 169 3.30 11.08 -2.80
C SER A 169 4.72 10.54 -2.61
N GLY A 170 5.10 9.45 -3.29
CA GLY A 170 6.46 8.89 -3.21
C GLY A 170 7.53 9.82 -3.79
N CYS A 171 7.28 10.43 -4.95
CA CYS A 171 8.17 11.43 -5.53
C CYS A 171 8.34 12.64 -4.60
N ASN A 172 7.25 13.11 -4.00
CA ASN A 172 7.26 14.22 -3.05
C ASN A 172 8.13 13.87 -1.82
N SER A 173 7.91 12.72 -1.16
CA SER A 173 8.76 12.31 -0.03
C SER A 173 10.24 12.14 -0.42
N GLY A 174 10.52 11.61 -1.63
CA GLY A 174 11.88 11.44 -2.15
C GLY A 174 12.60 12.76 -2.40
N MET A 175 11.93 13.74 -3.02
CA MET A 175 12.50 15.07 -3.24
C MET A 175 12.80 15.80 -1.93
N TYR A 176 11.93 15.69 -0.93
CA TYR A 176 12.16 16.30 0.38
C TYR A 176 13.29 15.60 1.16
N SER A 177 13.44 14.28 1.03
CA SER A 177 14.55 13.57 1.66
C SER A 177 15.91 13.97 1.09
N VAL A 178 15.98 14.34 -0.19
CA VAL A 178 17.22 14.81 -0.84
C VAL A 178 17.46 16.30 -0.59
N ALA A 179 16.41 17.11 -0.51
CA ALA A 179 16.54 18.54 -0.23
C ALA A 179 16.77 18.87 1.26
N GLY A 180 16.40 17.95 2.16
CA GLY A 180 16.61 18.06 3.60
C GLY A 180 17.89 17.40 4.14
N ALA A 181 18.64 16.69 3.27
CA ALA A 181 19.98 16.18 3.53
C ALA A 181 21.04 17.18 3.04
#